data_AF-A0A958Q4X5-F1
#
_entry.id   AF-A0A958Q4X5-F1
#
_cell.length_a   1.000
_cell.length_b   1.000
_cell.length_c   1.000
_cell.angle_alpha   90.00
_cell.angle_beta   90.00
_cell.angle_gamma   90.00
#
_symmetry.space_group_name_H-M   'P 1'
#
loop_
_entity.id
_entity.type
_entity.pdbx_description
1 polymer ?
#
loop_
_entity_poly.entity_id
_entity_poly.type
_entity_poly.pdbx_seq_one_letter_code
_entity_poly.pdbx_strand_id
1 'polypeptide(L)'
;MYITCGQSTSINTRPSSGSNLVRSLFFWGYLSISSAFLFVVALAIWLVTTPFDRQRRILHKFTCWWAYHYMMVFPFWRLRIDNLDFIDEQSPSILLANHQSMGDILVLFGLRKHFKWVAKQSLFRIPFIGWNMKL
;
A
#
# COMPACT_ATOMS: atom_id res chain seq x y z
N MET A 1 7.57 1.75 16.26
CA MET A 1 7.53 0.84 15.10
C MET A 1 8.80 0.00 15.11
N TYR A 2 8.79 -1.11 15.86
CA TYR A 2 9.87 -2.08 15.83
C TYR A 2 9.45 -3.20 14.89
N ILE A 3 9.96 -3.16 13.67
CA ILE A 3 10.13 -4.40 12.92
C ILE A 3 11.24 -5.12 13.67
N THR A 4 10.91 -6.10 14.52
CA THR A 4 11.92 -7.01 15.06
C THR A 4 12.43 -7.87 13.91
N CYS A 5 13.36 -7.32 13.13
CA CYS A 5 14.21 -8.09 12.24
C CYS A 5 15.23 -8.79 13.13
N GLY A 6 14.88 -9.99 13.59
CA GLY A 6 15.86 -10.89 14.17
C GLY A 6 16.91 -11.24 13.12
N GLN A 7 18.16 -10.92 13.47
CA GLN A 7 19.43 -11.41 12.90
C GLN A 7 20.10 -10.51 11.84
N SER A 8 21.33 -10.11 12.17
CA SER A 8 22.35 -9.59 11.28
C SER A 8 22.59 -10.57 10.13
N THR A 9 22.09 -10.27 8.94
CA THR A 9 22.40 -11.04 7.73
C THR A 9 23.60 -10.40 7.02
N SER A 10 24.74 -11.09 7.07
CA SER A 10 25.74 -11.00 6.01
C SER A 10 25.04 -11.27 4.67
N ILE A 11 25.26 -10.41 3.67
CA ILE A 11 24.65 -10.57 2.35
C ILE A 11 25.35 -11.74 1.65
N ASN A 12 24.88 -12.95 1.93
CA ASN A 12 25.24 -14.17 1.23
C ASN A 12 24.23 -14.31 0.07
N THR A 13 24.67 -14.02 -1.15
CA THR A 13 23.86 -14.15 -2.37
C THR A 13 23.67 -15.63 -2.72
N ARG A 14 22.90 -16.37 -1.90
CA ARG A 14 22.45 -17.71 -2.25
C ARG A 14 21.59 -17.61 -3.52
N PRO A 15 21.81 -18.46 -4.55
CA PRO A 15 20.94 -18.49 -5.72
C PRO A 15 19.50 -18.74 -5.27
N SER A 16 18.55 -18.01 -5.86
CA SER A 16 17.14 -18.11 -5.50
C SER A 16 16.65 -19.53 -5.75
N SER A 17 16.40 -20.28 -4.67
CA SER A 17 15.72 -21.58 -4.75
C SER A 17 14.44 -21.45 -5.58
N GLY A 18 14.13 -22.43 -6.44
CA GLY A 18 13.00 -22.36 -7.39
C GLY A 18 11.66 -22.03 -6.73
N SER A 19 11.48 -22.37 -5.45
CA SER A 19 10.30 -22.02 -4.65
C SER A 19 10.15 -20.51 -4.40
N ASN A 20 11.24 -19.76 -4.26
CA ASN A 20 11.22 -18.31 -4.07
C ASN A 20 10.86 -17.57 -5.36
N LEU A 21 11.28 -18.11 -6.52
CA LEU A 21 10.93 -17.56 -7.83
C LEU A 21 9.43 -17.69 -8.08
N VAL A 22 8.86 -18.88 -7.87
CA VAL A 22 7.42 -19.12 -8.05
C VAL A 22 6.58 -18.20 -7.16
N ARG A 23 6.96 -18.04 -5.88
CA ARG A 23 6.28 -17.12 -4.95
C ARG A 23 6.33 -15.68 -5.43
N SER A 24 7.49 -15.24 -5.93
CA SER A 24 7.68 -13.89 -6.45
C SER A 24 6.83 -13.66 -7.71
N LEU A 25 6.85 -14.60 -8.66
CA LEU A 25 6.04 -14.52 -9.88
C LEU A 25 4.55 -14.50 -9.56
N PHE A 26 4.09 -15.34 -8.62
CA PHE A 26 2.72 -15.34 -8.16
C PHE A 26 2.33 -13.99 -7.53
N PHE A 27 3.18 -13.44 -6.65
CA PHE A 27 2.94 -12.14 -6.02
C PHE A 27 2.83 -11.02 -7.07
N TRP A 28 3.83 -10.90 -7.95
CA TRP A 28 3.85 -9.84 -8.96
C TRP A 28 2.74 -9.99 -9.99
N GLY A 29 2.45 -11.21 -10.44
CA GLY A 29 1.33 -11.50 -11.33
C GLY A 29 -0.01 -11.13 -10.70
N TYR A 30 -0.24 -11.54 -9.45
CA TYR A 30 -1.43 -11.17 -8.70
C TYR A 30 -1.56 -9.65 -8.53
N LEU A 31 -0.49 -8.98 -8.12
CA LEU A 31 -0.43 -7.53 -7.96
C LEU A 31 -0.80 -6.81 -9.26
N SER A 32 -0.19 -7.20 -10.39
CA SER A 32 -0.44 -6.57 -11.69
C SER A 32 -1.87 -6.79 -12.18
N ILE A 33 -2.41 -8.00 -12.08
CA ILE A 33 -3.76 -8.31 -12.57
C ILE A 33 -4.82 -7.64 -11.69
N SER A 34 -4.70 -7.78 -10.37
CA SER A 34 -5.69 -7.20 -9.45
C SER A 34 -5.62 -5.67 -9.44
N SER A 35 -4.44 -5.07 -9.62
CA SER A 35 -4.33 -3.61 -9.70
C SER A 35 -5.05 -3.02 -10.90
N ALA A 36 -5.00 -3.68 -12.06
CA ALA A 36 -5.76 -3.26 -13.24
C ALA A 36 -7.28 -3.27 -12.96
N PHE A 37 -7.78 -4.37 -12.40
CA PHE A 37 -9.21 -4.50 -12.06
C PHE A 37 -9.65 -3.48 -11.00
N LEU A 38 -8.91 -3.37 -9.90
CA LEU A 38 -9.24 -2.48 -8.79
C LEU A 38 -9.12 -1.00 -9.17
N PHE A 39 -8.25 -0.65 -10.12
CA PHE A 39 -8.20 0.69 -10.68
C PHE A 39 -9.47 1.06 -11.43
N VAL A 40 -10.07 0.14 -12.21
CA VAL A 40 -11.35 0.40 -12.88
C VAL A 40 -12.45 0.67 -11.85
N VAL A 41 -12.46 -0.09 -10.75
CA VAL A 41 -13.38 0.16 -9.63
C VAL A 41 -13.10 1.51 -8.96
N ALA A 42 -11.83 1.86 -8.73
CA ALA A 42 -11.43 3.16 -8.20
C ALA A 42 -11.90 4.32 -9.09
N LEU A 43 -11.75 4.18 -10.40
CA LEU A 43 -12.18 5.16 -11.39
C LEU A 43 -13.70 5.32 -11.37
N ALA A 44 -14.46 4.23 -11.29
CA ALA A 44 -15.91 4.29 -11.14
C ALA A 44 -16.33 4.99 -9.84
N ILE A 45 -15.69 4.66 -8.71
CA ILE A 45 -15.93 5.34 -7.42
C ILE A 45 -15.61 6.82 -7.56
N TRP A 46 -14.49 7.18 -8.18
CA TRP A 46 -14.10 8.57 -8.37
C TRP A 46 -15.13 9.33 -9.23
N LEU A 47 -15.58 8.77 -10.35
CA LEU A 47 -16.58 9.39 -11.22
C LEU A 47 -17.89 9.67 -10.48
N VAL A 48 -18.37 8.70 -9.68
CA VAL A 48 -19.63 8.82 -8.94
C VAL A 48 -19.50 9.76 -7.74
N THR A 49 -18.37 9.73 -7.04
CA THR A 49 -18.20 10.48 -5.78
C THR A 49 -17.64 11.90 -5.98
N THR A 50 -17.05 12.23 -7.12
CA THR A 50 -16.57 13.59 -7.44
C THR A 50 -17.52 14.73 -7.13
N PRO A 51 -18.82 14.68 -7.50
CA PRO A 51 -19.73 15.78 -7.21
C PRO A 51 -19.98 16.03 -5.71
N PHE A 52 -19.85 15.01 -4.86
CA PHE A 52 -20.27 15.08 -3.45
C PHE A 52 -19.12 14.96 -2.44
N ASP A 53 -18.03 14.27 -2.79
CA ASP A 53 -16.87 14.02 -1.95
C ASP A 53 -15.62 14.70 -2.53
N ARG A 54 -15.58 16.03 -2.40
CA ARG A 54 -14.44 16.85 -2.87
C ARG A 54 -13.10 16.46 -2.22
N GLN A 55 -13.13 15.90 -1.02
CA GLN A 55 -11.93 15.50 -0.28
C GLN A 55 -11.43 14.09 -0.67
N ARG A 56 -12.20 13.35 -1.48
CA ARG A 56 -11.90 11.98 -1.92
C ARG A 56 -11.80 11.00 -0.74
N ARG A 57 -12.56 11.21 0.34
CA ARG A 57 -12.54 10.35 1.53
C ARG A 57 -12.97 8.91 1.21
N ILE A 58 -14.00 8.74 0.38
CA ILE A 58 -14.53 7.44 -0.03
C ILE A 58 -13.51 6.70 -0.89
N LEU A 59 -12.97 7.37 -1.90
CA LEU A 59 -11.93 6.83 -2.77
C LEU A 59 -10.66 6.45 -1.99
N HIS A 60 -10.27 7.28 -1.02
CA HIS A 60 -9.14 6.98 -0.15
C HIS A 60 -9.38 5.76 0.73
N LYS A 61 -10.57 5.62 1.33
CA LYS A 61 -10.94 4.41 2.09
C LYS A 61 -10.89 3.15 1.22
N PHE A 62 -11.38 3.24 -0.02
CA PHE A 62 -11.24 2.15 -0.99
C PHE A 62 -9.77 1.85 -1.28
N THR A 63 -8.93 2.87 -1.47
CA THR A 63 -7.50 2.70 -1.71
C THR A 63 -6.78 2.08 -0.50
N CYS A 64 -7.15 2.47 0.73
CA CYS A 64 -6.64 1.84 1.95
C CYS A 64 -6.99 0.34 1.99
N TRP A 65 -8.26 0.01 1.71
CA TRP A 65 -8.70 -1.38 1.63
C TRP A 65 -7.97 -2.15 0.53
N TRP A 66 -7.82 -1.55 -0.66
CA TRP A 66 -7.06 -2.11 -1.75
C TRP A 66 -5.62 -2.38 -1.29
N ALA A 67 -4.85 -1.41 -0.85
CA ALA A 67 -3.47 -1.71 -0.45
C ALA A 67 -3.38 -2.73 0.70
N TYR A 68 -4.31 -2.69 1.66
CA TYR A 68 -4.34 -3.63 2.79
C TYR A 68 -4.71 -5.07 2.36
N HIS A 69 -5.51 -5.28 1.31
CA HIS A 69 -5.90 -6.63 0.89
C HIS A 69 -4.69 -7.46 0.47
N TYR A 70 -3.66 -6.84 -0.11
CA TYR A 70 -2.41 -7.53 -0.43
C TYR A 70 -1.77 -8.09 0.85
N MET A 71 -1.77 -7.34 1.95
CA MET A 71 -1.24 -7.82 3.23
C MET A 71 -2.03 -9.00 3.80
N MET A 72 -3.32 -9.12 3.47
CA MET A 72 -4.17 -10.23 3.91
C MET A 72 -4.03 -11.49 3.06
N VAL A 73 -3.87 -11.34 1.74
CA VAL A 73 -3.85 -12.47 0.80
C VAL A 73 -2.55 -13.27 0.89
N PHE A 74 -1.43 -12.62 1.22
CA PHE A 74 -0.13 -13.29 1.32
C PHE A 74 0.12 -13.80 2.75
N PRO A 75 0.05 -15.11 3.02
CA PRO A 75 0.05 -15.67 4.38
C PRO A 75 1.38 -15.50 5.13
N PHE A 76 2.45 -15.11 4.42
CA PHE A 76 3.77 -14.87 4.99
C PHE A 76 3.91 -13.46 5.59
N TRP A 77 2.93 -12.58 5.37
CA TRP A 77 2.94 -11.22 5.91
C TRP A 77 2.01 -11.13 7.11
N ARG A 78 2.51 -10.54 8.20
CA ARG A 78 1.73 -10.27 9.41
C ARG A 78 1.91 -8.81 9.76
N LEU A 79 0.81 -8.06 9.72
CA LEU A 79 0.81 -6.67 10.15
C LEU A 79 0.31 -6.58 11.58
N ARG A 80 1.13 -5.99 12.45
CA ARG A 80 0.75 -5.55 13.80
C ARG A 80 0.82 -4.03 13.84
N ILE A 81 -0.28 -3.41 14.24
CA ILE A 81 -0.36 -1.96 14.45
C ILE A 81 -0.62 -1.76 15.94
N ASP A 82 0.33 -1.15 16.62
CA ASP A 82 0.18 -0.74 18.00
C ASP A 82 -0.10 0.77 18.03
N ASN A 83 -0.80 1.24 19.07
CA ASN A 83 -0.99 2.67 19.33
C ASN A 83 -1.69 3.45 18.21
N LEU A 84 -2.62 2.82 17.49
CA LEU A 84 -3.39 3.48 16.42
C LEU A 84 -4.21 4.67 16.93
N ASP A 85 -4.60 4.64 18.20
CA ASP A 85 -5.42 5.66 18.85
C ASP A 85 -4.68 6.99 19.09
N PHE A 86 -3.34 6.99 19.01
CA PHE A 86 -2.55 8.22 19.07
C PHE A 86 -2.66 9.06 17.79
N ILE A 87 -3.19 8.50 16.70
CA ILE A 87 -3.41 9.24 15.46
C ILE A 87 -4.75 9.97 15.56
N ASP A 88 -4.67 11.25 15.93
CA ASP A 88 -5.80 12.16 15.88
C ASP A 88 -6.14 12.52 14.42
N GLU A 89 -7.36 12.21 14.00
CA GLU A 89 -7.87 12.54 12.66
C GLU A 89 -8.48 13.94 12.59
N GLN A 90 -8.69 14.62 13.71
CA GLN A 90 -9.28 15.94 13.78
C GLN A 90 -8.25 17.05 13.63
N SER A 91 -6.99 16.78 13.97
CA SER A 91 -5.89 17.74 13.83
C SER A 91 -5.01 17.46 12.59
N PRO A 92 -4.58 18.50 11.86
CA PRO A 92 -3.62 18.35 10.78
C PRO A 92 -2.30 17.79 11.32
N SER A 93 -1.92 16.61 10.84
CA SER A 93 -0.73 15.89 11.30
C SER A 93 0.12 15.42 10.11
N ILE A 94 1.44 15.40 10.28
CA ILE A 94 2.38 14.83 9.30
C ILE A 94 2.83 13.45 9.79
N LEU A 95 2.53 12.42 9.01
CA LEU A 95 3.00 11.06 9.27
C LEU A 95 4.40 10.88 8.68
N LEU A 96 5.39 10.63 9.54
CA LEU A 96 6.76 10.32 9.13
C LEU A 96 7.08 8.87 9.48
N ALA A 97 7.50 8.10 8.49
CA ALA A 97 7.92 6.72 8.64
C ALA A 97 9.34 6.52 8.11
N ASN A 98 10.11 5.68 8.79
CA ASN A 98 11.39 5.23 8.25
C ASN A 98 11.13 4.40 6.99
N HIS A 99 11.82 4.72 5.89
CA HIS A 99 11.65 4.00 4.63
C HIS A 99 12.60 2.79 4.57
N GLN A 100 12.01 1.59 4.61
CA GLN A 100 12.73 0.31 4.56
C GLN A 100 12.51 -0.41 3.23
N SER A 101 11.32 -0.28 2.62
CA SER A 101 10.97 -1.06 1.44
C SER A 101 9.83 -0.46 0.63
N MET A 102 9.60 -0.97 -0.58
CA MET A 102 8.39 -0.65 -1.36
C MET A 102 7.09 -1.08 -0.65
N GLY A 103 7.16 -2.09 0.23
CA GLY A 103 6.02 -2.59 0.99
C GLY A 103 5.49 -1.60 2.04
N ASP A 104 6.27 -0.56 2.38
CA ASP A 104 5.88 0.46 3.37
C ASP A 104 4.58 1.16 2.97
N ILE A 105 4.32 1.30 1.66
CA ILE A 105 3.07 1.86 1.13
C ILE A 105 1.87 1.00 1.56
N LEU A 106 1.97 -0.34 1.39
CA LEU A 106 0.90 -1.27 1.74
C LEU A 106 0.64 -1.28 3.25
N VAL A 107 1.72 -1.23 4.03
CA VAL A 107 1.69 -1.16 5.50
C VAL A 107 0.97 0.11 5.97
N LEU A 108 1.35 1.28 5.44
CA LEU A 108 0.80 2.57 5.87
C LEU A 108 -0.68 2.73 5.51
N PHE A 109 -1.12 2.17 4.38
CA PHE A 109 -2.55 2.08 4.07
C PHE A 109 -3.34 1.18 5.06
N GLY A 110 -2.65 0.26 5.73
CA GLY A 110 -3.22 -0.53 6.83
C GLY A 110 -3.67 0.28 8.04
N LEU A 111 -3.20 1.53 8.19
CA LEU A 111 -3.71 2.45 9.23
C LEU A 111 -5.18 2.80 9.04
N ARG A 112 -5.69 2.73 7.79
CA ARG A 112 -7.06 3.09 7.40
C ARG A 112 -7.47 4.53 7.77
N LYS A 113 -6.50 5.41 8.00
CA LYS A 113 -6.67 6.84 8.25
C LYS A 113 -6.68 7.62 6.94
N HIS A 114 -7.34 8.79 6.91
CA HIS A 114 -7.31 9.66 5.73
C HIS A 114 -6.04 10.51 5.70
N PHE A 115 -5.19 10.31 4.68
CA PHE A 115 -3.95 11.07 4.50
C PHE A 115 -3.60 11.20 3.02
N LYS A 116 -2.66 12.08 2.70
CA LYS A 116 -2.14 12.29 1.33
C LYS A 116 -0.67 11.92 1.27
N TRP A 117 -0.26 11.35 0.16
CA TRP A 117 1.13 10.94 -0.08
C TRP A 117 1.95 12.09 -0.67
N VAL A 118 3.18 12.23 -0.16
CA VAL A 118 4.23 12.97 -0.85
C VAL A 118 5.05 11.96 -1.64
N ALA A 119 5.03 12.06 -2.98
CA ALA A 119 5.61 11.07 -3.86
C ALA A 119 6.38 11.70 -5.02
N LYS A 120 7.42 11.00 -5.49
CA LYS A 120 8.21 11.40 -6.66
C LYS A 120 7.34 11.40 -7.93
N GLN A 121 7.50 12.41 -8.77
CA GLN A 121 6.69 12.58 -10.00
C GLN A 121 6.71 11.34 -10.92
N SER A 122 7.82 10.61 -10.96
CA SER A 122 7.95 9.40 -11.77
C SER A 122 7.00 8.27 -11.37
N LEU A 123 6.59 8.20 -10.09
CA LEU A 123 5.66 7.17 -9.61
C LEU A 123 4.28 7.30 -10.26
N PHE A 124 3.85 8.52 -10.58
CA PHE A 124 2.57 8.76 -11.24
C PHE A 124 2.53 8.30 -12.72
N ARG A 125 3.64 7.81 -13.27
CA ARG A 125 3.69 7.16 -14.59
C ARG A 125 3.44 5.66 -14.52
N ILE A 126 3.48 5.07 -13.32
CA ILE A 126 3.22 3.64 -13.13
C ILE A 126 1.73 3.39 -13.40
N PRO A 127 1.38 2.43 -14.29
CA PRO A 127 -0.01 2.16 -14.63
C PRO A 127 -0.78 1.67 -13.40
N PHE A 128 -2.08 2.02 -13.37
CA PHE A 128 -3.06 1.67 -12.33
C PHE A 128 -2.77 2.25 -10.95
N ILE A 129 -1.64 1.89 -10.33
CA ILE A 129 -1.23 2.37 -9.00
C ILE A 129 -0.90 3.87 -9.05
N GLY A 130 0.00 4.28 -9.95
CA GLY A 130 0.40 5.67 -10.08
C GLY A 130 -0.73 6.55 -10.62
N TRP A 131 -1.62 5.99 -11.44
CA TRP A 131 -2.83 6.69 -11.90
C TRP A 131 -3.83 6.88 -10.78
N ASN A 132 -4.04 5.90 -9.90
CA ASN A 132 -4.90 6.04 -8.72
C ASN A 132 -4.42 7.14 -7.78
N MET A 133 -3.11 7.39 -7.69
CA MET A 133 -2.56 8.50 -6.91
C MET A 133 -2.86 9.89 -7.51
N LYS A 134 -3.27 9.97 -8.78
CA LYS A 134 -3.68 11.23 -9.44
C LYS A 134 -5.17 11.54 -9.30
N LEU A 135 -6.00 10.55 -8.96
CA LEU A 135 -7.46 10.69 -8.84
C LEU A 135 -7.84 11.51 -7.58
#